data_AF-A0A9D5LF23-F1
#
_entry.id   AF-A0A9D5LF23-F1
#
_cell.length_a   1.000
_cell.length_b   1.000
_cell.length_c   1.000
_cell.angle_alpha   90.00
_cell.angle_beta   90.00
_cell.angle_gamma   90.00
#
_symmetry.space_group_name_H-M   'P 1'
#
loop_
_entity.id
_entity.type
_entity.pdbx_description
1 polymer ?
#
loop_
_entity_poly.entity_id
_entity_poly.type
_entity_poly.pdbx_seq_one_letter_code
_entity_poly.pdbx_strand_id
1 'polypeptide(L)'
;MKRINTLIAAALLSAIPLTADAAKKVHTIGDSTMANYDESATVTRGWCQYLQQFLDGIEVNNRGKNGASSKSFYQEASFWTSVKKQLQPGDYVVIQFAHNDEKTSGMDGDEVKAYYTSIGDNATASATDYRGTNPSTTYKDYLRKYVNETREAGCTPILCGPVCRMYFSGNTIRRNGRHDLGDSFSKVTENGILEKQSVPADDHSMDYVYQMKSVAEEMDVPFIDLTTATADLYLSYGDTPCHELLGDGQGSTHLSATGAALIARRFAGLCQEAGIMADAIRLTSDLSISPSSADLGEGYKGQELSKEFMLSGFDLTPASGEVSITTSGNLLVSTDKTNWAQTASMHYDAGTIIDRFYVRLPLVSNGTTEESVVVTAGEKTLTIPVTATAVELSGGTEVTAYWRLEKDDSYELTGPATVIPEKWEGMYVQRYSNPNANTVWPEGTRFETTRKTQRNLINGDAWPAGEIDEVSTRYIEFGLTAMPETTLKIDEISYYMCGCGGNGMCVHVYYSTDDDFANPQLIYSKEKMPANNMLDGKVTPVISLDGGQSVRLRFYPWYNGAATGKTFCLSDVKIHGYTFAGDNSSLTSVISETPAETTYYTVQGIRVDNPTDGLYIVRDTFADGSTQTRKMIYRN
;
A
#
# COMPACT_ATOMS: atom_id res chain seq x y z
N MET A 1 50.51 17.54 -58.69
CA MET A 1 49.08 17.17 -58.55
C MET A 1 48.92 16.16 -57.43
N LYS A 2 48.45 16.58 -56.26
CA LYS A 2 47.87 15.69 -55.23
C LYS A 2 46.69 16.45 -54.63
N ARG A 3 45.49 15.91 -54.82
CA ARG A 3 44.21 16.46 -54.34
C ARG A 3 44.13 16.21 -52.84
N ILE A 4 43.84 17.24 -52.06
CA ILE A 4 43.49 17.17 -50.64
C ILE A 4 41.96 17.09 -50.60
N ASN A 5 41.41 15.96 -50.14
CA ASN A 5 39.99 15.82 -49.81
C ASN A 5 39.80 16.25 -48.36
N THR A 6 39.09 17.35 -48.15
CA THR A 6 38.63 17.78 -46.81
C THR A 6 37.27 17.14 -46.55
N LEU A 7 37.21 16.22 -45.59
CA LEU A 7 35.96 15.69 -45.03
C LEU A 7 35.42 16.69 -44.00
N ILE A 8 34.23 17.24 -44.26
CA ILE A 8 33.46 18.02 -43.28
C ILE A 8 32.62 17.02 -42.48
N ALA A 9 32.94 16.84 -41.20
CA ALA A 9 32.08 16.11 -40.27
C ALA A 9 30.97 17.06 -39.77
N ALA A 10 29.73 16.80 -40.18
CA ALA A 10 28.56 17.46 -39.63
C ALA A 10 28.24 16.85 -38.25
N ALA A 11 28.45 17.61 -37.18
CA ALA A 11 27.99 17.24 -35.85
C ALA A 11 26.47 17.50 -35.78
N LEU A 12 25.68 16.43 -35.82
CA LEU A 12 24.27 16.45 -35.42
C LEU A 12 24.22 16.65 -33.90
N LEU A 13 23.94 17.87 -33.48
CA LEU A 13 23.55 18.17 -32.10
C LEU A 13 22.12 17.62 -31.91
N SER A 14 22.01 16.40 -31.38
CA SER A 14 20.74 15.87 -30.91
C SER A 14 20.28 16.69 -29.72
N ALA A 15 19.25 17.52 -29.91
CA ALA A 15 18.52 18.16 -28.82
C ALA A 15 17.87 17.06 -27.98
N ILE A 16 18.44 16.80 -26.80
CA ILE A 16 17.82 15.95 -25.79
C ILE A 16 16.58 16.73 -25.29
N PRO A 17 15.37 16.18 -25.40
CA PRO A 17 14.21 16.83 -24.78
C PRO A 17 14.47 16.94 -23.27
N LEU A 18 14.34 18.16 -22.71
CA LEU A 18 14.25 18.33 -21.26
C LEU A 18 13.03 17.53 -20.81
N THR A 19 13.27 16.33 -20.27
CA THR A 19 12.28 15.64 -19.44
C THR A 19 12.00 16.54 -18.26
N ALA A 20 10.72 16.75 -17.93
CA ALA A 20 10.34 17.34 -16.64
C ALA A 20 11.11 16.57 -15.55
N ASP A 21 11.87 17.30 -14.72
CA ASP A 21 12.66 16.68 -13.66
C ASP A 21 11.68 15.96 -12.73
N ALA A 22 11.75 14.64 -12.68
CA ALA A 22 10.91 13.87 -11.78
C ALA A 22 11.20 14.34 -10.35
N ALA A 23 10.15 14.58 -9.56
CA ALA A 23 10.34 15.01 -8.17
C ALA A 23 11.25 14.01 -7.45
N LYS A 24 12.35 14.49 -6.85
CA LYS A 24 13.28 13.66 -6.07
C LYS A 24 12.52 12.91 -4.99
N LYS A 25 13.01 11.74 -4.61
CA LYS A 25 12.40 10.91 -3.56
C LYS A 25 13.34 10.67 -2.38
N VAL A 26 12.74 10.50 -1.20
CA VAL A 26 13.35 9.90 -0.02
C VAL A 26 12.70 8.54 0.18
N HIS A 27 13.44 7.48 -0.14
CA HIS A 27 13.03 6.10 0.15
C HIS A 27 13.42 5.77 1.59
N THR A 28 12.51 5.25 2.41
CA THR A 28 12.82 4.89 3.80
C THR A 28 12.62 3.40 4.00
N ILE A 29 13.68 2.68 4.39
CA ILE A 29 13.63 1.24 4.66
C ILE A 29 13.90 0.97 6.14
N GLY A 30 13.06 0.13 6.73
CA GLY A 30 13.12 -0.14 8.17
C GLY A 30 12.04 -1.08 8.67
N ASP A 31 11.79 -1.03 9.97
CA ASP A 31 10.89 -1.93 10.68
C ASP A 31 9.52 -1.30 11.03
N SER A 32 8.80 -1.87 12.00
CA SER A 32 7.48 -1.40 12.44
C SER A 32 7.51 0.03 13.01
N THR A 33 8.63 0.50 13.54
CA THR A 33 8.74 1.89 14.02
C THR A 33 8.78 2.90 12.88
N MET A 34 9.00 2.45 11.64
CA MET A 34 9.06 3.26 10.43
C MET A 34 7.83 3.08 9.53
N ALA A 35 7.20 1.90 9.54
CA ALA A 35 6.16 1.50 8.60
C ALA A 35 4.90 2.38 8.57
N ASN A 36 4.19 2.37 7.44
CA ASN A 36 2.85 2.93 7.34
C ASN A 36 1.82 2.00 7.99
N TYR A 37 0.84 2.57 8.68
CA TYR A 37 -0.29 1.86 9.26
C TYR A 37 -1.61 2.44 8.78
N ASP A 38 -2.58 1.55 8.56
CA ASP A 38 -3.97 1.93 8.29
C ASP A 38 -4.55 2.62 9.52
N GLU A 39 -4.94 3.88 9.32
CA GLU A 39 -5.37 4.75 10.39
C GLU A 39 -6.73 4.41 10.96
N SER A 40 -7.52 3.63 10.21
CA SER A 40 -8.80 3.08 10.63
C SER A 40 -8.67 1.79 11.44
N ALA A 41 -7.54 1.10 11.33
CA ALA A 41 -7.35 -0.24 11.90
C ALA A 41 -6.59 -0.23 13.23
N THR A 42 -5.67 0.71 13.44
CA THR A 42 -4.84 0.77 14.65
C THR A 42 -4.47 2.20 15.03
N VAL A 43 -4.08 2.39 16.29
CA VAL A 43 -3.48 3.64 16.80
C VAL A 43 -1.97 3.73 16.55
N THR A 44 -1.31 2.59 16.30
CA THR A 44 0.13 2.50 16.04
C THR A 44 0.54 3.26 14.79
N ARG A 45 1.62 4.04 14.85
CA ARG A 45 2.19 4.74 13.69
C ARG A 45 3.70 4.56 13.61
N GLY A 46 4.21 4.41 12.39
CA GLY A 46 5.64 4.57 12.15
C GLY A 46 5.99 6.04 11.93
N TRP A 47 7.19 6.46 12.34
CA TRP A 47 7.57 7.87 12.26
C TRP A 47 7.65 8.37 10.81
N CYS A 48 8.08 7.54 9.85
CA CYS A 48 8.15 7.95 8.45
C CYS A 48 6.78 8.20 7.80
N GLN A 49 5.68 7.69 8.39
CA GLN A 49 4.32 8.06 7.98
C GLN A 49 4.06 9.57 8.14
N TYR A 50 4.81 10.24 9.02
CA TYR A 50 4.73 11.67 9.30
C TYR A 50 5.90 12.48 8.73
N LEU A 51 6.85 11.86 8.03
CA LEU A 51 8.05 12.56 7.57
C LEU A 51 7.76 13.59 6.47
N GLN A 52 6.81 13.31 5.58
CA GLN A 52 6.47 14.21 4.47
C GLN A 52 6.07 15.61 4.94
N GLN A 53 5.54 15.76 6.15
CA GLN A 53 5.09 17.04 6.71
C GLN A 53 6.22 18.04 6.91
N PHE A 54 7.44 17.52 7.05
CA PHE A 54 8.64 18.32 7.27
C PHE A 54 9.48 18.46 6.00
N LEU A 55 8.97 18.00 4.85
CA LEU A 55 9.66 17.96 3.58
C LEU A 55 8.82 18.59 2.46
N ASP A 56 9.45 19.47 1.70
CA ASP A 56 8.87 20.22 0.59
C ASP A 56 9.75 20.06 -0.66
N GLY A 57 9.13 19.90 -1.83
CA GLY A 57 9.83 19.64 -3.10
C GLY A 57 10.49 18.25 -3.22
N ILE A 58 10.23 17.34 -2.28
CA ILE A 58 10.72 15.94 -2.28
C ILE A 58 9.63 15.01 -1.75
N GLU A 59 9.44 13.85 -2.38
CA GLU A 59 8.40 12.87 -2.03
C GLU A 59 8.96 11.77 -1.12
N VAL A 60 8.25 11.42 -0.04
CA VAL A 60 8.60 10.29 0.83
C VAL A 60 7.99 8.99 0.31
N ASN A 61 8.85 8.06 -0.13
CA ASN A 61 8.46 6.68 -0.43
C ASN A 61 8.74 5.79 0.80
N ASN A 62 7.79 5.72 1.73
CA ASN A 62 7.96 4.94 2.96
C ASN A 62 7.80 3.44 2.69
N ARG A 63 8.88 2.68 2.91
CA ARG A 63 8.99 1.24 2.70
C ARG A 63 9.31 0.49 4.00
N GLY A 64 9.05 1.09 5.16
CA GLY A 64 9.14 0.39 6.44
C GLY A 64 8.21 -0.84 6.48
N LYS A 65 8.69 -1.94 7.07
CA LYS A 65 7.97 -3.22 7.13
C LYS A 65 7.86 -3.73 8.55
N ASN A 66 6.64 -4.06 8.97
CA ASN A 66 6.40 -4.62 10.29
C ASN A 66 7.21 -5.91 10.53
N GLY A 67 7.92 -5.94 11.66
CA GLY A 67 8.70 -7.12 12.07
C GLY A 67 9.96 -7.40 11.27
N ALA A 68 10.39 -6.49 10.38
CA ALA A 68 11.60 -6.64 9.57
C ALA A 68 12.89 -6.46 10.40
N SER A 69 13.92 -7.25 10.09
CA SER A 69 15.31 -6.97 10.47
C SER A 69 16.12 -6.55 9.25
N SER A 70 17.35 -6.06 9.45
CA SER A 70 18.26 -5.74 8.34
C SER A 70 18.45 -6.93 7.39
N LYS A 71 18.53 -8.15 7.95
CA LYS A 71 18.61 -9.41 7.22
C LYS A 71 17.32 -9.72 6.46
N SER A 72 16.18 -9.73 7.16
CA SER A 72 14.93 -10.22 6.56
C SER A 72 14.44 -9.29 5.45
N PHE A 73 14.57 -7.97 5.64
CA PHE A 73 14.23 -6.98 4.61
C PHE A 73 15.10 -7.13 3.35
N TYR A 74 16.34 -7.59 3.50
CA TYR A 74 17.25 -7.80 2.38
C TYR A 74 16.94 -9.10 1.63
N GLN A 75 16.75 -10.19 2.38
CA GLN A 75 16.61 -11.54 1.81
C GLN A 75 15.25 -11.78 1.15
N GLU A 76 14.21 -11.13 1.66
CA GLU A 76 12.86 -11.33 1.16
C GLU A 76 12.62 -10.50 -0.11
N ALA A 77 12.33 -11.18 -1.23
CA ALA A 77 12.30 -10.59 -2.57
C ALA A 77 11.26 -9.47 -2.76
N SER A 78 10.22 -9.39 -1.93
CA SER A 78 9.20 -8.33 -1.98
C SER A 78 9.67 -6.99 -1.40
N PHE A 79 10.81 -6.93 -0.71
CA PHE A 79 11.26 -5.72 -0.01
C PHE A 79 12.43 -5.03 -0.70
N TRP A 80 13.68 -5.24 -0.28
CA TRP A 80 14.79 -4.49 -0.85
C TRP A 80 14.88 -4.59 -2.39
N THR A 81 14.58 -5.78 -2.92
CA THR A 81 14.56 -6.01 -4.37
C THR A 81 13.46 -5.19 -5.08
N SER A 82 12.33 -4.89 -4.44
CA SER A 82 11.27 -4.05 -5.02
C SER A 82 11.59 -2.55 -4.90
N VAL A 83 12.21 -2.13 -3.78
CA VAL A 83 12.65 -0.74 -3.57
C VAL A 83 13.71 -0.36 -4.59
N LYS A 84 14.70 -1.23 -4.82
CA LYS A 84 15.78 -0.98 -5.81
C LYS A 84 15.28 -0.64 -7.21
N LYS A 85 14.18 -1.24 -7.64
CA LYS A 85 13.60 -1.00 -8.98
C LYS A 85 13.02 0.42 -9.13
N GLN A 86 12.73 1.09 -8.03
CA GLN A 86 12.12 2.42 -7.99
C GLN A 86 13.15 3.53 -7.77
N LEU A 87 14.39 3.18 -7.42
CA LEU A 87 15.45 4.15 -7.17
C LEU A 87 15.80 4.90 -8.46
N GLN A 88 15.89 6.23 -8.36
CA GLN A 88 16.39 7.09 -9.42
C GLN A 88 17.65 7.84 -8.97
N PRO A 89 18.60 8.12 -9.87
CA PRO A 89 19.77 8.92 -9.53
C PRO A 89 19.39 10.26 -8.89
N GLY A 90 20.01 10.59 -7.76
CA GLY A 90 19.71 11.80 -6.99
C GLY A 90 18.68 11.63 -5.86
N ASP A 91 18.03 10.46 -5.75
CA ASP A 91 17.20 10.11 -4.59
C ASP A 91 18.04 9.90 -3.31
N TYR A 92 17.36 9.91 -2.17
CA TYR A 92 17.92 9.50 -0.87
C TYR A 92 17.35 8.15 -0.43
N VAL A 93 18.15 7.36 0.29
CA VAL A 93 17.69 6.13 0.94
C VAL A 93 18.05 6.17 2.42
N VAL A 94 17.05 6.32 3.29
CA VAL A 94 17.20 6.29 4.75
C VAL A 94 17.07 4.84 5.22
N ILE A 95 18.09 4.34 5.91
CA ILE A 95 18.22 2.94 6.33
C ILE A 95 18.21 2.89 7.85
N GLN A 96 17.16 2.31 8.45
CA GLN A 96 17.00 2.20 9.90
C GLN A 96 16.54 0.79 10.30
N PHE A 97 17.40 0.05 11.00
CA PHE A 97 17.07 -1.27 11.57
C PHE A 97 17.69 -1.41 12.96
N ALA A 98 17.21 -2.41 13.72
CA ALA A 98 17.83 -3.04 14.89
C ALA A 98 16.79 -3.81 15.71
N HIS A 99 15.52 -3.34 15.74
CA HIS A 99 14.53 -3.86 16.69
C HIS A 99 14.30 -5.37 16.56
N ASN A 100 14.30 -5.90 15.33
CA ASN A 100 14.15 -7.32 15.05
C ASN A 100 15.48 -8.01 14.72
N ASP A 101 16.57 -7.27 14.61
CA ASP A 101 17.92 -7.80 14.54
C ASP A 101 18.35 -8.37 15.89
N GLU A 102 17.92 -7.76 16.99
CA GLU A 102 18.13 -8.24 18.36
C GLU A 102 17.45 -9.58 18.70
N LYS A 103 16.61 -10.12 17.80
CA LYS A 103 16.00 -11.44 17.96
C LYS A 103 17.09 -12.48 18.17
N THR A 104 16.71 -13.58 18.79
CA THR A 104 17.68 -14.62 19.16
C THR A 104 18.78 -14.08 20.08
N SER A 105 18.47 -13.05 20.87
CA SER A 105 19.35 -12.44 21.88
C SER A 105 20.69 -11.94 21.32
N GLY A 106 20.67 -11.35 20.12
CA GLY A 106 21.87 -10.80 19.45
C GLY A 106 22.78 -11.82 18.79
N MET A 107 22.31 -13.08 18.65
CA MET A 107 22.96 -14.10 17.84
C MET A 107 22.42 -14.06 16.41
N ASP A 108 23.25 -14.47 15.46
CA ASP A 108 22.77 -14.69 14.10
C ASP A 108 21.81 -15.90 14.06
N GLY A 109 20.59 -15.68 13.56
CA GLY A 109 19.55 -16.71 13.53
C GLY A 109 19.91 -17.94 12.69
N ASP A 110 20.73 -17.79 11.65
CA ASP A 110 21.16 -18.91 10.81
C ASP A 110 22.22 -19.77 11.54
N GLU A 111 23.12 -19.13 12.29
CA GLU A 111 24.10 -19.83 13.13
C GLU A 111 23.41 -20.63 14.23
N VAL A 112 22.39 -20.06 14.89
CA VAL A 112 21.62 -20.74 15.94
C VAL A 112 20.85 -21.92 15.37
N LYS A 113 20.22 -21.75 14.21
CA LYS A 113 19.54 -22.83 13.50
C LYS A 113 20.52 -23.96 13.16
N ALA A 114 21.68 -23.62 12.60
CA ALA A 114 22.72 -24.59 12.25
C ALA A 114 23.23 -25.35 13.49
N TYR A 115 23.43 -24.66 14.61
CA TYR A 115 23.81 -25.29 15.88
C TYR A 115 22.78 -26.35 16.31
N TYR A 116 21.50 -26.00 16.39
CA TYR A 116 20.46 -26.95 16.80
C TYR A 116 20.31 -28.13 15.83
N THR A 117 20.44 -27.88 14.52
CA THR A 117 20.50 -28.96 13.53
C THR A 117 21.69 -29.90 13.77
N SER A 118 22.87 -29.36 14.10
CA SER A 118 24.09 -30.16 14.29
C SER A 118 24.01 -31.14 15.47
N ILE A 119 23.23 -30.82 16.50
CA ILE A 119 23.00 -31.68 17.67
C ILE A 119 21.74 -32.55 17.56
N GLY A 120 21.05 -32.51 16.41
CA GLY A 120 19.85 -33.30 16.14
C GLY A 120 18.54 -32.72 16.69
N ASP A 121 18.54 -31.49 17.23
CA ASP A 121 17.32 -30.81 17.71
C ASP A 121 16.64 -30.01 16.59
N ASN A 122 16.04 -30.75 15.66
CA ASN A 122 15.36 -30.16 14.51
C ASN A 122 14.12 -29.33 14.89
N ALA A 123 13.51 -29.58 16.06
CA ALA A 123 12.35 -28.84 16.52
C ALA A 123 12.74 -27.42 16.88
N THR A 124 13.79 -27.25 17.69
CA THR A 124 14.30 -25.92 18.07
C THR A 124 14.93 -25.21 16.87
N ALA A 125 15.65 -25.93 16.00
CA ALA A 125 16.18 -25.36 14.77
C ALA A 125 15.07 -24.76 13.88
N SER A 126 13.93 -25.45 13.76
CA SER A 126 12.78 -24.98 12.96
C SER A 126 12.05 -23.79 13.59
N ALA A 127 12.07 -23.69 14.93
CA ALA A 127 11.46 -22.59 15.68
C ALA A 127 12.38 -21.36 15.84
N THR A 128 13.64 -21.45 15.42
CA THR A 128 14.63 -20.37 15.55
C THR A 128 14.22 -19.17 14.69
N ASP A 129 14.22 -17.98 15.29
CA ASP A 129 13.91 -16.75 14.58
C ASP A 129 15.09 -16.35 13.69
N TYR A 130 14.94 -16.57 12.38
CA TYR A 130 15.98 -16.31 11.40
C TYR A 130 16.36 -14.83 11.30
N ARG A 131 15.49 -13.92 11.76
CA ARG A 131 15.69 -12.47 11.65
C ARG A 131 16.86 -11.96 12.50
N GLY A 132 17.25 -12.71 13.53
CA GLY A 132 18.36 -12.35 14.41
C GLY A 132 19.66 -12.16 13.62
N THR A 133 20.38 -11.08 13.93
CA THR A 133 21.73 -10.81 13.43
C THR A 133 22.67 -10.65 14.61
N ASN A 134 23.98 -10.73 14.34
CA ASN A 134 24.97 -10.30 15.31
C ASN A 134 25.41 -8.87 14.98
N PRO A 135 25.38 -7.93 15.95
CA PRO A 135 25.65 -6.51 15.70
C PRO A 135 27.05 -6.25 15.15
N SER A 136 28.06 -7.01 15.59
CA SER A 136 29.45 -6.82 15.16
C SER A 136 29.78 -7.51 13.83
N THR A 137 28.93 -8.40 13.34
CA THR A 137 29.18 -9.17 12.10
C THR A 137 28.03 -9.02 11.11
N THR A 138 27.04 -9.92 11.14
CA THR A 138 26.04 -10.05 10.07
C THR A 138 25.18 -8.81 9.91
N TYR A 139 24.92 -8.08 10.99
CA TYR A 139 24.24 -6.78 10.93
C TYR A 139 25.00 -5.78 10.04
N LYS A 140 26.31 -5.61 10.28
CA LYS A 140 27.16 -4.72 9.48
C LYS A 140 27.19 -5.14 8.02
N ASP A 141 27.23 -6.43 7.75
CA ASP A 141 27.23 -6.95 6.37
C ASP A 141 25.96 -6.56 5.61
N TYR A 142 24.79 -6.59 6.25
CA TYR A 142 23.55 -6.12 5.62
C TYR A 142 23.55 -4.61 5.42
N LEU A 143 24.00 -3.81 6.39
CA LEU A 143 24.13 -2.36 6.23
C LEU A 143 25.04 -1.99 5.05
N ARG A 144 26.20 -2.66 4.92
CA ARG A 144 27.12 -2.45 3.79
C ARG A 144 26.46 -2.76 2.45
N LYS A 145 25.67 -3.83 2.37
CA LYS A 145 24.95 -4.17 1.14
C LYS A 145 23.95 -3.08 0.74
N TYR A 146 23.15 -2.58 1.68
CA TYR A 146 22.22 -1.48 1.39
C TYR A 146 22.95 -0.23 0.90
N VAL A 147 24.05 0.16 1.57
CA VAL A 147 24.84 1.33 1.18
C VAL A 147 25.42 1.17 -0.22
N ASN A 148 26.04 0.02 -0.51
CA ASN A 148 26.65 -0.23 -1.82
C ASN A 148 25.60 -0.20 -2.94
N GLU A 149 24.51 -0.93 -2.78
CA GLU A 149 23.49 -1.04 -3.81
C GLU A 149 22.70 0.28 -4.00
N THR A 150 22.57 1.09 -2.95
CA THR A 150 22.03 2.46 -3.06
C THR A 150 22.93 3.35 -3.91
N ARG A 151 24.25 3.29 -3.69
CA ARG A 151 25.23 4.07 -4.47
C ARG A 151 25.30 3.62 -5.92
N GLU A 152 25.21 2.31 -6.17
CA GLU A 152 25.16 1.74 -7.52
C GLU A 152 23.96 2.28 -8.33
N ALA A 153 22.85 2.60 -7.65
CA ALA A 153 21.68 3.25 -8.26
C ALA A 153 21.82 4.78 -8.45
N GLY A 154 22.94 5.39 -8.05
CA GLY A 154 23.16 6.83 -8.10
C GLY A 154 22.43 7.62 -7.00
N CYS A 155 21.97 6.94 -5.95
CA CYS A 155 21.26 7.54 -4.82
C CYS A 155 22.22 7.81 -3.64
N THR A 156 21.76 8.62 -2.68
CA THR A 156 22.51 8.95 -1.46
C THR A 156 22.02 8.10 -0.28
N PRO A 157 22.81 7.12 0.21
CA PRO A 157 22.46 6.36 1.41
C PRO A 157 22.65 7.19 2.68
N ILE A 158 21.73 7.04 3.63
CA ILE A 158 21.78 7.64 4.97
C ILE A 158 21.55 6.53 5.99
N LEU A 159 22.52 6.28 6.86
CA LEU A 159 22.32 5.38 7.99
C LEU A 159 21.67 6.15 9.15
N CYS A 160 20.57 5.63 9.69
CA CYS A 160 19.80 6.28 10.74
C CYS A 160 19.68 5.34 11.94
N GLY A 161 20.09 5.82 13.12
CA GLY A 161 19.94 5.08 14.37
C GLY A 161 18.47 4.68 14.62
N PRO A 162 18.19 3.46 15.11
CA PRO A 162 16.84 3.04 15.46
C PRO A 162 16.23 3.89 16.56
N VAL A 163 14.90 4.02 16.56
CA VAL A 163 14.14 4.69 17.61
C VAL A 163 14.28 3.91 18.92
N CYS A 164 14.58 4.58 20.03
CA CYS A 164 14.67 3.89 21.32
C CYS A 164 13.38 3.15 21.70
N ARG A 165 13.51 2.08 22.47
CA ARG A 165 12.41 1.57 23.30
C ARG A 165 12.31 2.40 24.58
N MET A 166 11.09 2.63 25.05
CA MET A 166 10.77 3.38 26.27
C MET A 166 11.12 2.59 27.56
N TYR A 167 12.29 1.96 27.61
CA TYR A 167 12.77 1.21 28.76
C TYR A 167 13.42 2.14 29.77
N PHE A 168 12.59 2.88 30.51
CA PHE A 168 13.05 3.78 31.55
C PHE A 168 13.77 3.05 32.71
N SER A 169 14.75 3.74 33.28
CA SER A 169 15.39 3.40 34.54
C SER A 169 15.76 4.70 35.25
N GLY A 170 14.81 5.24 36.03
CA GLY A 170 14.95 6.59 36.57
C GLY A 170 15.07 7.62 35.44
N ASN A 171 16.14 8.40 35.45
CA ASN A 171 16.38 9.47 34.47
C ASN A 171 17.28 9.02 33.30
N THR A 172 17.28 7.74 32.96
CA THR A 172 17.94 7.21 31.76
C THR A 172 17.05 6.18 31.05
N ILE A 173 17.30 5.97 29.76
CA ILE A 173 16.85 4.78 29.04
C ILE A 173 17.91 3.68 29.20
N ARG A 174 17.47 2.45 29.46
CA ARG A 174 18.35 1.27 29.62
C ARG A 174 19.15 1.01 28.33
N ARG A 175 20.31 0.35 28.44
CA ARG A 175 21.16 -0.01 27.28
C ARG A 175 20.37 -0.75 26.20
N ASN A 176 19.61 -1.78 26.56
CA ASN A 176 18.77 -2.52 25.61
C ASN A 176 17.58 -1.70 25.05
N GLY A 177 17.21 -0.60 25.71
CA GLY A 177 16.27 0.37 25.18
C GLY A 177 16.89 1.24 24.08
N ARG A 178 18.21 1.39 24.08
CA ARG A 178 19.00 2.09 23.07
C ARG A 178 19.70 1.13 22.09
N HIS A 179 19.21 -0.11 21.99
CA HIS A 179 19.74 -1.15 21.10
C HIS A 179 21.17 -1.60 21.40
N ASP A 180 21.56 -1.51 22.68
CA ASP A 180 22.79 -2.12 23.21
C ASP A 180 22.44 -3.30 24.11
N LEU A 181 22.75 -4.51 23.64
CA LEU A 181 22.47 -5.77 24.34
C LEU A 181 23.58 -6.16 25.33
N GLY A 182 24.58 -5.31 25.56
CA GLY A 182 25.75 -5.65 26.38
C GLY A 182 25.44 -6.02 27.83
N ASP A 183 24.26 -5.69 28.37
CA ASP A 183 23.85 -6.14 29.72
C ASP A 183 23.34 -7.59 29.76
N SER A 184 22.84 -8.12 28.64
CA SER A 184 22.32 -9.49 28.54
C SER A 184 22.15 -9.92 27.08
N PHE A 185 23.02 -10.80 26.61
CA PHE A 185 22.94 -11.44 25.30
C PHE A 185 23.24 -12.94 25.36
N SER A 186 23.05 -13.64 24.26
CA SER A 186 23.44 -15.04 24.12
C SER A 186 24.55 -15.22 23.11
N LYS A 187 25.35 -16.28 23.23
CA LYS A 187 26.42 -16.60 22.28
C LYS A 187 26.46 -18.09 21.98
N VAL A 188 26.54 -18.44 20.70
CA VAL A 188 26.81 -19.81 20.25
C VAL A 188 28.29 -20.15 20.51
N THR A 189 28.55 -21.30 21.10
CA THR A 189 29.90 -21.84 21.31
C THR A 189 29.95 -23.31 20.89
N GLU A 190 31.16 -23.87 20.78
CA GLU A 190 31.36 -25.30 20.50
C GLU A 190 30.68 -26.22 21.53
N ASN A 191 30.50 -25.74 22.78
CA ASN A 191 29.88 -26.51 23.87
C ASN A 191 28.41 -26.16 24.09
N GLY A 192 27.81 -25.34 23.21
CA GLY A 192 26.41 -24.93 23.26
C GLY A 192 26.18 -23.43 23.38
N ILE A 193 24.93 -23.05 23.61
CA ILE A 193 24.52 -21.64 23.73
C ILE A 193 24.75 -21.18 25.17
N LEU A 194 25.58 -20.15 25.33
CA LEU A 194 25.75 -19.44 26.59
C LEU A 194 24.76 -18.28 26.63
N GLU A 195 23.80 -18.34 27.54
CA GLU A 195 22.79 -17.30 27.75
C GLU A 195 23.24 -16.28 28.81
N LYS A 196 22.62 -15.08 28.80
CA LYS A 196 22.81 -14.04 29.83
C LYS A 196 24.26 -13.61 30.01
N GLN A 197 25.00 -13.57 28.91
CA GLN A 197 26.33 -13.00 28.86
C GLN A 197 26.21 -11.48 28.98
N SER A 198 27.25 -10.84 29.53
CA SER A 198 27.32 -9.39 29.62
C SER A 198 28.74 -8.90 29.34
N VAL A 199 28.83 -7.68 28.84
CA VAL A 199 30.08 -6.97 28.60
C VAL A 199 30.00 -5.57 29.24
N PRO A 200 31.15 -5.00 29.65
CA PRO A 200 31.23 -3.63 30.15
C PRO A 200 30.62 -2.59 29.19
N ALA A 201 30.29 -1.41 29.70
CA ALA A 201 29.61 -0.36 28.92
C ALA A 201 30.49 0.26 27.81
N ASP A 202 31.81 0.14 27.92
CA ASP A 202 32.80 0.54 26.91
C ASP A 202 33.08 -0.55 25.85
N ASP A 203 32.49 -1.74 26.02
CA ASP A 203 32.49 -2.79 25.01
C ASP A 203 31.24 -2.67 24.14
N HIS A 204 31.45 -2.16 22.92
CA HIS A 204 30.40 -1.95 21.92
C HIS A 204 30.18 -3.15 20.98
N SER A 205 30.68 -4.34 21.34
CA SER A 205 30.51 -5.53 20.50
C SER A 205 29.05 -5.96 20.34
N MET A 206 28.18 -5.60 21.30
CA MET A 206 26.75 -5.90 21.31
C MET A 206 25.86 -4.66 21.15
N ASP A 207 26.43 -3.56 20.69
CA ASP A 207 25.76 -2.27 20.48
C ASP A 207 25.44 -2.03 19.01
N TYR A 208 24.18 -2.23 18.61
CA TYR A 208 23.76 -2.09 17.21
C TYR A 208 23.96 -0.68 16.67
N VAL A 209 23.78 0.35 17.50
CA VAL A 209 23.86 1.75 17.08
C VAL A 209 25.31 2.14 16.86
N TYR A 210 26.20 1.75 17.78
CA TYR A 210 27.63 1.91 17.60
C TYR A 210 28.13 1.18 16.34
N GLN A 211 27.69 -0.05 16.10
CA GLN A 211 28.11 -0.80 14.92
C GLN A 211 27.57 -0.19 13.62
N MET A 212 26.35 0.35 13.61
CA MET A 212 25.83 1.11 12.46
C MET A 212 26.66 2.37 12.20
N LYS A 213 26.96 3.15 13.25
CA LYS A 213 27.80 4.33 13.15
C LYS A 213 29.20 3.99 12.62
N SER A 214 29.78 2.88 13.08
CA SER A 214 31.05 2.36 12.56
C SER A 214 30.97 2.04 11.07
N VAL A 215 29.87 1.48 10.57
CA VAL A 215 29.67 1.27 9.12
C VAL A 215 29.54 2.60 8.39
N ALA A 216 28.86 3.58 8.98
CA ALA A 216 28.71 4.90 8.38
C ALA A 216 30.08 5.57 8.16
N GLU A 217 30.93 5.54 9.19
CA GLU A 217 32.31 6.03 9.14
C GLU A 217 33.18 5.23 8.16
N GLU A 218 33.10 3.89 8.20
CA GLU A 218 33.83 2.99 7.30
C GLU A 218 33.51 3.27 5.83
N MET A 219 32.23 3.53 5.53
CA MET A 219 31.75 3.68 4.17
C MET A 219 31.65 5.13 3.71
N ASP A 220 31.98 6.11 4.55
CA ASP A 220 31.82 7.55 4.28
C ASP A 220 30.39 7.90 3.84
N VAL A 221 29.41 7.51 4.67
CA VAL A 221 28.00 7.88 4.50
C VAL A 221 27.49 8.64 5.72
N PRO A 222 26.51 9.53 5.55
CA PRO A 222 25.93 10.23 6.69
C PRO A 222 25.31 9.27 7.71
N PHE A 223 25.53 9.59 9.00
CA PHE A 223 24.86 8.95 10.12
C PHE A 223 23.98 9.96 10.86
N ILE A 224 22.69 9.67 10.96
CA ILE A 224 21.74 10.44 11.77
C ILE A 224 21.50 9.68 13.08
N ASP A 225 21.94 10.26 14.21
CA ASP A 225 21.79 9.66 15.54
C ASP A 225 20.39 9.88 16.14
N LEU A 226 19.40 9.25 15.51
CA LEU A 226 18.02 9.30 15.97
C LEU A 226 17.82 8.50 17.28
N THR A 227 18.69 7.55 17.61
CA THR A 227 18.66 6.83 18.89
C THR A 227 18.89 7.79 20.06
N THR A 228 19.95 8.59 20.03
CA THR A 228 20.20 9.58 21.09
C THR A 228 19.08 10.61 21.15
N ALA A 229 18.64 11.14 20.01
CA ALA A 229 17.57 12.14 19.97
C ALA A 229 16.23 11.62 20.50
N THR A 230 15.90 10.34 20.27
CA THR A 230 14.68 9.72 20.82
C THR A 230 14.80 9.44 22.31
N ALA A 231 15.97 9.04 22.81
CA ALA A 231 16.21 8.91 24.25
C ALA A 231 16.01 10.25 24.97
N ASP A 232 16.59 11.33 24.46
CA ASP A 232 16.45 12.67 25.02
C ASP A 232 15.00 13.15 24.99
N LEU A 233 14.28 12.89 23.88
CA LEU A 233 12.85 13.17 23.78
C LEU A 233 12.07 12.44 24.87
N TYR A 234 12.26 11.13 25.03
CA TYR A 234 11.53 10.36 26.03
C TYR A 234 11.83 10.84 27.46
N LEU A 235 13.10 11.12 27.76
CA LEU A 235 13.52 11.63 29.07
C LEU A 235 12.91 13.01 29.38
N SER A 236 12.69 13.85 28.36
CA SER A 236 12.05 15.15 28.53
C SER A 236 10.57 15.05 28.97
N TYR A 237 9.87 13.97 28.62
CA TYR A 237 8.50 13.70 29.06
C TYR A 237 8.45 12.93 30.39
N GLY A 238 9.50 12.16 30.69
CA GLY A 238 9.49 11.21 31.80
C GLY A 238 8.65 9.96 31.48
N ASP A 239 8.77 8.94 32.32
CA ASP A 239 8.27 7.59 32.01
C ASP A 239 6.76 7.53 31.70
N THR A 240 5.93 7.98 32.64
CA THR A 240 4.45 7.91 32.51
C THR A 240 3.94 8.75 31.34
N PRO A 241 4.26 10.06 31.23
CA PRO A 241 3.76 10.87 30.11
C PRO A 241 4.32 10.41 28.77
N CYS A 242 5.54 9.86 28.71
CA CYS A 242 6.10 9.32 27.48
C CYS A 242 5.29 8.12 26.98
N HIS A 243 4.97 7.15 27.84
CA HIS A 243 4.17 6.00 27.44
C HIS A 243 2.74 6.38 27.05
N GLU A 244 2.13 7.32 27.77
CA GLU A 244 0.74 7.74 27.52
C GLU A 244 0.59 8.59 26.25
N LEU A 245 1.54 9.48 25.98
CA LEU A 245 1.44 10.44 24.88
C LEU A 245 2.16 9.98 23.62
N LEU A 246 3.33 9.33 23.76
CA LEU A 246 4.20 9.00 22.62
C LEU A 246 4.10 7.52 22.24
N GLY A 247 3.67 6.65 23.15
CA GLY A 247 3.46 5.22 22.90
C GLY A 247 2.06 4.93 22.37
N ASP A 248 1.89 3.82 21.66
CA ASP A 248 0.58 3.37 21.14
C ASP A 248 -0.30 2.67 22.20
N GLY A 249 0.14 2.67 23.46
CA GLY A 249 -0.51 1.96 24.57
C GLY A 249 -0.26 0.44 24.57
N GLN A 250 0.53 -0.09 23.63
CA GLN A 250 0.85 -1.52 23.48
C GLN A 250 2.35 -1.77 23.66
N GLY A 251 2.81 -1.68 24.91
CA GLY A 251 4.21 -1.91 25.30
C GLY A 251 5.07 -0.66 25.21
N SER A 252 6.35 -0.82 24.89
CA SER A 252 7.37 0.25 24.98
C SER A 252 8.17 0.43 23.68
N THR A 253 7.60 0.04 22.53
CA THR A 253 8.31 0.08 21.23
C THR A 253 7.55 0.88 20.19
N HIS A 254 6.25 0.67 20.08
CA HIS A 254 5.44 1.26 19.03
C HIS A 254 4.90 2.62 19.45
N LEU A 255 4.72 3.50 18.46
CA LEU A 255 4.47 4.91 18.67
C LEU A 255 3.00 5.24 18.42
N SER A 256 2.48 6.20 19.18
CA SER A 256 1.26 6.92 18.82
C SER A 256 1.52 7.83 17.62
N ALA A 257 0.45 8.46 17.09
CA ALA A 257 0.58 9.52 16.09
C ALA A 257 1.49 10.67 16.57
N THR A 258 1.33 11.10 17.82
CA THR A 258 2.15 12.14 18.46
C THR A 258 3.62 11.73 18.55
N GLY A 259 3.90 10.51 19.01
CA GLY A 259 5.25 9.97 19.08
C GLY A 259 5.92 9.91 17.71
N ALA A 260 5.21 9.35 16.72
CA ALA A 260 5.68 9.26 15.35
C ALA A 260 5.99 10.63 14.73
N ALA A 261 5.10 11.63 14.89
CA ALA A 261 5.30 12.97 14.35
C ALA A 261 6.47 13.72 15.01
N LEU A 262 6.60 13.64 16.34
CA LEU A 262 7.72 14.26 17.06
C LEU A 262 9.07 13.66 16.65
N ILE A 263 9.13 12.34 16.45
CA ILE A 263 10.34 11.65 16.01
C ILE A 263 10.68 12.02 14.57
N ALA A 264 9.69 12.09 13.68
CA ALA A 264 9.88 12.57 12.30
C ALA A 264 10.42 14.00 12.25
N ARG A 265 9.89 14.90 13.10
CA ARG A 265 10.39 16.27 13.26
C ARG A 265 11.83 16.28 13.74
N ARG A 266 12.18 15.44 14.73
CA ARG A 266 13.56 15.33 15.24
C ARG A 266 14.51 14.84 14.15
N PHE A 267 14.13 13.81 13.38
CA PHE A 267 14.93 13.33 12.25
C PHE A 267 15.17 14.44 11.21
N ALA A 268 14.13 15.17 10.82
CA ALA A 268 14.26 16.29 9.88
C ALA A 268 15.16 17.40 10.45
N GLY A 269 15.08 17.71 11.75
CA GLY A 269 16.03 18.58 12.46
C GLY A 269 17.49 18.15 12.30
N LEU A 270 17.77 16.89 12.62
CA LEU A 270 19.12 16.34 12.52
C LEU A 270 19.64 16.34 11.07
N CYS A 271 18.77 16.05 10.09
CA CYS A 271 19.14 16.14 8.68
C CYS A 271 19.50 17.57 8.28
N GLN A 272 18.72 18.57 8.70
CA GLN A 272 19.01 19.97 8.43
C GLN A 272 20.34 20.40 9.05
N GLU A 273 20.60 20.03 10.31
CA GLU A 273 21.88 20.29 10.99
C GLU A 273 23.07 19.63 10.27
N ALA A 274 22.88 18.43 9.72
CA ALA A 274 23.88 17.72 8.94
C ALA A 274 24.02 18.23 7.49
N GLY A 275 23.20 19.19 7.06
CA GLY A 275 23.19 19.69 5.68
C GLY A 275 22.59 18.70 4.65
N ILE A 276 21.86 17.70 5.11
CA ILE A 276 21.24 16.65 4.30
C ILE A 276 19.80 17.04 4.02
N MET A 277 19.40 17.07 2.74
CA MET A 277 18.04 17.50 2.33
C MET A 277 17.65 18.90 2.86
N ALA A 278 18.62 19.75 3.24
CA ALA A 278 18.37 21.00 3.96
C ALA A 278 17.42 21.95 3.21
N ASP A 279 17.54 22.01 1.87
CA ASP A 279 16.68 22.86 1.02
C ASP A 279 15.22 22.38 0.98
N ALA A 280 14.98 21.09 1.25
CA ALA A 280 13.65 20.50 1.29
C ALA A 280 13.02 20.56 2.70
N ILE A 281 13.82 20.74 3.76
CA ILE A 281 13.32 20.64 5.13
C ILE A 281 12.55 21.91 5.55
N ARG A 282 11.40 21.70 6.22
CA ARG A 282 10.54 22.75 6.80
C ARG A 282 10.17 22.36 8.24
N LEU A 283 10.81 22.99 9.23
CA LEU A 283 10.63 22.69 10.67
C LEU A 283 9.87 23.77 11.45
N THR A 284 9.11 24.60 10.75
CA THR A 284 8.45 25.79 11.31
C THR A 284 7.75 25.47 12.65
N SER A 285 7.96 26.33 13.65
CA SER A 285 7.19 26.35 14.92
C SER A 285 5.78 26.91 14.71
N ASP A 286 5.23 26.68 13.53
CA ASP A 286 3.97 27.24 13.08
C ASP A 286 2.95 26.12 12.99
N LEU A 287 1.69 26.54 12.93
CA LEU A 287 0.62 25.65 12.52
C LEU A 287 1.00 25.09 11.14
N SER A 288 0.89 23.78 10.98
CA SER A 288 1.25 23.03 9.79
C SER A 288 0.19 21.97 9.56
N ILE A 289 -0.13 21.74 8.29
CA ILE A 289 -1.13 20.74 7.91
C ILE A 289 -0.56 19.90 6.80
N SER A 290 -0.76 18.59 6.93
CA SER A 290 -0.38 17.62 5.93
C SER A 290 -1.58 16.75 5.54
N PRO A 291 -1.84 16.59 4.23
CA PRO A 291 -1.14 17.25 3.13
C PRO A 291 -1.45 18.77 3.08
N SER A 292 -0.53 19.58 2.55
CA SER A 292 -0.70 21.05 2.45
C SER A 292 -1.62 21.49 1.30
N SER A 293 -2.04 20.52 0.48
CA SER A 293 -3.11 20.59 -0.53
C SER A 293 -3.75 19.21 -0.61
N ALA A 294 -5.03 19.12 -0.92
CA ALA A 294 -5.70 17.84 -0.99
C ALA A 294 -6.53 17.66 -2.25
N ASP A 295 -6.08 16.76 -3.12
CA ASP A 295 -6.99 16.13 -4.06
C ASP A 295 -7.69 14.95 -3.35
N LEU A 296 -9.01 15.04 -3.18
CA LEU A 296 -9.86 13.95 -2.68
C LEU A 296 -10.01 12.84 -3.73
N GLY A 297 -9.58 13.11 -4.96
CA GLY A 297 -9.65 12.20 -6.09
C GLY A 297 -10.96 12.33 -6.84
N GLU A 298 -11.27 11.28 -7.60
CA GLU A 298 -12.48 11.19 -8.38
C GLU A 298 -13.54 10.35 -7.66
N GLY A 299 -14.80 10.73 -7.82
CA GLY A 299 -15.94 9.99 -7.30
C GLY A 299 -17.14 10.15 -8.22
N TYR A 300 -18.07 9.20 -8.20
CA TYR A 300 -19.30 9.37 -8.96
C TYR A 300 -20.20 10.41 -8.32
N LYS A 301 -20.91 11.18 -9.15
CA LYS A 301 -21.93 12.11 -8.64
C LYS A 301 -22.91 11.38 -7.73
N GLY A 302 -23.14 11.94 -6.54
CA GLY A 302 -23.94 11.35 -5.46
C GLY A 302 -23.12 10.60 -4.41
N GLN A 303 -21.83 10.33 -4.65
CA GLN A 303 -20.91 9.80 -3.64
C GLN A 303 -20.34 10.92 -2.77
N GLU A 304 -19.74 10.52 -1.66
CA GLU A 304 -18.96 11.39 -0.79
C GLU A 304 -17.50 10.92 -0.83
N LEU A 305 -16.58 11.86 -1.07
CA LEU A 305 -15.15 11.60 -0.92
C LEU A 305 -14.69 12.17 0.41
N SER A 306 -13.73 11.52 1.05
CA SER A 306 -13.18 11.99 2.32
C SER A 306 -11.66 11.89 2.32
N LYS A 307 -11.02 12.76 3.08
CA LYS A 307 -9.58 12.75 3.26
C LYS A 307 -9.22 13.13 4.68
N GLU A 308 -8.24 12.43 5.24
CA GLU A 308 -7.65 12.78 6.52
C GLU A 308 -6.59 13.87 6.32
N PHE A 309 -6.51 14.79 7.28
CA PHE A 309 -5.43 15.73 7.44
C PHE A 309 -4.84 15.60 8.83
N MET A 310 -3.51 15.60 8.87
CA MET A 310 -2.78 15.80 10.10
C MET A 310 -2.61 17.30 10.34
N LEU A 311 -2.97 17.73 11.55
CA LEU A 311 -2.73 19.06 12.06
C LEU A 311 -1.61 18.99 13.09
N SER A 312 -0.52 19.69 12.83
CA SER A 312 0.59 19.83 13.78
C SER A 312 0.89 21.30 14.05
N GLY A 313 1.06 21.66 15.31
CA GLY A 313 1.50 22.98 15.74
C GLY A 313 2.40 22.84 16.94
N PHE A 314 3.51 23.57 16.94
CA PHE A 314 4.50 23.56 18.00
C PHE A 314 4.74 24.99 18.47
N ASP A 315 4.92 25.21 19.77
CA ASP A 315 5.16 26.53 20.36
C ASP A 315 4.08 27.58 20.01
N LEU A 316 2.82 27.16 19.88
CA LEU A 316 1.67 28.01 19.64
C LEU A 316 1.45 29.01 20.79
N THR A 317 1.02 30.22 20.45
CA THR A 317 0.72 31.29 21.40
C THR A 317 -0.73 31.75 21.21
N PRO A 318 -1.56 31.82 22.26
CA PRO A 318 -1.28 31.47 23.67
C PRO A 318 -0.96 29.98 23.86
N ALA A 319 -0.36 29.59 25.01
CA ALA A 319 0.02 28.19 25.27
C ALA A 319 -1.17 27.24 25.45
N SER A 320 -2.40 27.73 25.59
CA SER A 320 -3.61 26.90 25.57
C SER A 320 -4.67 27.67 24.79
N GLY A 321 -5.39 26.98 23.91
CA GLY A 321 -6.34 27.60 23.02
C GLY A 321 -7.04 26.61 22.11
N GLU A 322 -7.69 27.14 21.08
CA GLU A 322 -8.40 26.34 20.08
C GLU A 322 -7.78 26.58 18.70
N VAL A 323 -7.68 25.52 17.92
CA VAL A 323 -7.52 25.60 16.47
C VAL A 323 -8.90 25.53 15.84
N SER A 324 -9.29 26.57 15.11
CA SER A 324 -10.53 26.58 14.33
C SER A 324 -10.27 26.07 12.92
N ILE A 325 -11.07 25.11 12.47
CA ILE A 325 -11.06 24.59 11.11
C ILE A 325 -12.37 24.98 10.45
N THR A 326 -12.30 25.68 9.32
CA THR A 326 -13.46 26.11 8.54
C THR A 326 -13.30 25.64 7.10
N THR A 327 -14.37 25.12 6.50
CA THR A 327 -14.37 24.67 5.11
C THR A 327 -15.25 25.55 4.24
N SER A 328 -14.96 25.64 2.95
CA SER A 328 -15.79 26.37 1.98
C SER A 328 -16.84 25.49 1.31
N GLY A 329 -17.86 26.14 0.73
CA GLY A 329 -18.87 25.53 -0.13
C GLY A 329 -19.51 24.26 0.46
N ASN A 330 -19.42 23.13 -0.23
CA ASN A 330 -20.03 21.88 0.23
C ASN A 330 -19.09 20.97 1.04
N LEU A 331 -17.84 21.39 1.23
CA LEU A 331 -16.86 20.63 2.02
C LEU A 331 -17.27 20.66 3.50
N LEU A 332 -17.22 19.50 4.15
CA LEU A 332 -17.48 19.33 5.57
C LEU A 332 -16.19 18.90 6.27
N VAL A 333 -16.05 19.25 7.55
CA VAL A 333 -14.99 18.82 8.45
C VAL A 333 -15.56 18.04 9.63
N SER A 334 -14.78 17.09 10.14
CA SER A 334 -15.03 16.35 11.37
C SER A 334 -13.72 16.08 12.11
N THR A 335 -13.76 16.04 13.44
CA THR A 335 -12.62 15.62 14.28
C THR A 335 -12.80 14.20 14.82
N ASP A 336 -13.97 13.58 14.62
CA ASP A 336 -14.34 12.28 15.19
C ASP A 336 -15.01 11.32 14.18
N LYS A 337 -15.01 11.70 12.89
CA LYS A 337 -15.69 11.02 11.76
C LYS A 337 -17.21 10.85 11.89
N THR A 338 -17.81 11.39 12.95
CA THR A 338 -19.23 11.19 13.27
C THR A 338 -20.00 12.51 13.12
N ASN A 339 -19.45 13.58 13.69
CA ASN A 339 -20.01 14.91 13.63
C ASN A 339 -19.38 15.68 12.47
N TRP A 340 -20.17 15.95 11.43
CA TRP A 340 -19.74 16.64 10.22
C TRP A 340 -20.41 18.01 10.13
N ALA A 341 -19.61 19.06 9.99
CA ALA A 341 -20.07 20.44 9.87
C ALA A 341 -19.12 21.25 8.98
N GLN A 342 -19.46 22.49 8.62
CA GLN A 342 -18.51 23.38 7.91
C GLN A 342 -17.43 23.97 8.83
N THR A 343 -17.58 23.78 10.14
CA THR A 343 -16.63 24.27 11.14
C THR A 343 -16.41 23.21 12.21
N ALA A 344 -15.15 23.02 12.60
CA ALA A 344 -14.76 22.24 13.75
C ALA A 344 -13.75 23.04 14.59
N SER A 345 -13.54 22.62 15.84
CA SER A 345 -12.50 23.19 16.69
C SER A 345 -11.78 22.07 17.42
N MET A 346 -10.48 22.26 17.61
CA MET A 346 -9.59 21.31 18.26
C MET A 346 -8.81 22.04 19.34
N HIS A 347 -8.92 21.54 20.56
CA HIS A 347 -8.20 22.10 21.70
C HIS A 347 -6.71 21.80 21.60
N TYR A 348 -5.89 22.74 22.05
CA TYR A 348 -4.46 22.51 22.22
C TYR A 348 -3.98 23.09 23.55
N ASP A 349 -2.97 22.44 24.12
CA ASP A 349 -2.36 22.80 25.40
C ASP A 349 -0.83 22.80 25.27
N ALA A 350 -0.16 23.50 26.18
CA ALA A 350 1.29 23.72 26.17
C ALA A 350 1.86 24.17 24.80
N GLY A 351 1.09 24.95 24.04
CA GLY A 351 1.45 25.45 22.72
C GLY A 351 1.58 24.34 21.67
N THR A 352 1.04 23.13 21.92
CA THR A 352 1.24 21.97 21.05
C THR A 352 -0.09 21.34 20.65
N ILE A 353 -0.25 21.10 19.35
CA ILE A 353 -1.32 20.25 18.81
C ILE A 353 -0.68 19.26 17.84
N ILE A 354 -0.99 17.98 18.00
CA ILE A 354 -0.68 16.94 17.02
C ILE A 354 -1.91 16.04 17.00
N ASP A 355 -2.79 16.29 16.04
CA ASP A 355 -4.07 15.60 15.98
C ASP A 355 -4.61 15.61 14.54
N ARG A 356 -5.72 14.94 14.30
CA ARG A 356 -6.29 14.74 12.98
C ARG A 356 -7.65 15.38 12.87
N PHE A 357 -7.92 15.84 11.66
CA PHE A 357 -9.28 16.11 11.23
C PHE A 357 -9.51 15.48 9.87
N TYR A 358 -10.77 15.35 9.53
CA TYR A 358 -11.24 14.71 8.32
C TYR A 358 -12.06 15.71 7.56
N VAL A 359 -11.87 15.76 6.25
CA VAL A 359 -12.80 16.45 5.38
C VAL A 359 -13.64 15.45 4.61
N ARG A 360 -14.83 15.88 4.22
CA ARG A 360 -15.73 15.11 3.37
C ARG A 360 -16.44 16.04 2.41
N LEU A 361 -16.42 15.70 1.13
CA LEU A 361 -17.08 16.45 0.07
C LEU A 361 -18.14 15.57 -0.59
N PRO A 362 -19.44 15.90 -0.42
CA PRO A 362 -20.51 15.33 -1.23
C PRO A 362 -20.39 15.82 -2.67
N LEU A 363 -20.27 14.89 -3.63
CA LEU A 363 -20.13 15.18 -5.04
C LEU A 363 -21.50 15.44 -5.68
N VAL A 364 -21.95 16.70 -5.63
CA VAL A 364 -23.30 17.08 -6.07
C VAL A 364 -23.38 17.59 -7.52
N SER A 365 -22.27 18.08 -8.07
CA SER A 365 -22.17 18.67 -9.42
C SER A 365 -21.01 18.06 -10.19
N ASN A 366 -21.21 17.77 -11.48
CA ASN A 366 -20.19 17.16 -12.34
C ASN A 366 -18.98 18.08 -12.53
N GLY A 367 -17.83 17.46 -12.78
CA GLY A 367 -16.56 18.15 -13.00
C GLY A 367 -15.79 18.39 -11.69
N THR A 368 -14.71 19.14 -11.80
CA THR A 368 -13.85 19.46 -10.67
C THR A 368 -14.49 20.52 -9.78
N THR A 369 -14.59 20.21 -8.50
CA THR A 369 -14.98 21.12 -7.44
C THR A 369 -13.71 21.56 -6.71
N GLU A 370 -13.54 22.87 -6.58
CA GLU A 370 -12.42 23.47 -5.84
C GLU A 370 -12.99 24.14 -4.59
N GLU A 371 -12.54 23.68 -3.44
CA GLU A 371 -12.89 24.17 -2.12
C GLU A 371 -11.60 24.45 -1.34
N SER A 372 -11.75 24.88 -0.09
CA SER A 372 -10.61 25.12 0.79
C SER A 372 -10.93 24.74 2.22
N VAL A 373 -9.89 24.34 2.94
CA VAL A 373 -9.88 24.26 4.40
C VAL A 373 -9.04 25.42 4.90
N VAL A 374 -9.64 26.25 5.75
CA VAL A 374 -8.97 27.33 6.45
C VAL A 374 -8.76 26.89 7.89
N VAL A 375 -7.52 26.84 8.34
CA VAL A 375 -7.19 26.47 9.72
C VAL A 375 -6.50 27.63 10.41
N THR A 376 -7.04 28.04 11.55
CA THR A 376 -6.60 29.22 12.29
C THR A 376 -6.28 28.87 13.73
N ALA A 377 -5.12 29.29 14.21
CA ALA A 377 -4.69 29.21 15.61
C ALA A 377 -4.05 30.55 16.01
N GLY A 378 -4.75 31.34 16.83
CA GLY A 378 -4.32 32.71 17.15
C GLY A 378 -4.31 33.61 15.90
N GLU A 379 -3.17 34.23 15.61
CA GLU A 379 -2.97 35.07 14.41
C GLU A 379 -2.54 34.27 13.16
N LYS A 380 -2.23 32.97 13.33
CA LYS A 380 -1.78 32.12 12.23
C LYS A 380 -2.99 31.55 11.49
N THR A 381 -2.99 31.70 10.18
CA THR A 381 -4.01 31.12 9.29
C THR A 381 -3.34 30.37 8.14
N LEU A 382 -3.72 29.11 7.97
CA LEU A 382 -3.40 28.29 6.81
C LEU A 382 -4.63 28.16 5.92
N THR A 383 -4.43 28.16 4.61
CA THR A 383 -5.48 27.83 3.64
C THR A 383 -4.98 26.70 2.77
N ILE A 384 -5.71 25.60 2.79
CA ILE A 384 -5.39 24.36 2.08
C ILE A 384 -6.38 24.26 0.93
N PRO A 385 -5.92 24.28 -0.32
CA PRO A 385 -6.79 24.01 -1.44
C PRO A 385 -7.22 22.54 -1.40
N VAL A 386 -8.51 22.30 -1.63
CA VAL A 386 -9.12 20.98 -1.67
C VAL A 386 -9.83 20.82 -3.00
N THR A 387 -9.43 19.83 -3.79
CA THR A 387 -10.07 19.51 -5.06
C THR A 387 -10.75 18.15 -4.97
N ALA A 388 -11.81 17.98 -5.75
CA ALA A 388 -12.39 16.67 -6.01
C ALA A 388 -13.07 16.70 -7.39
N THR A 389 -13.08 15.59 -8.09
CA THR A 389 -13.74 15.51 -9.40
C THR A 389 -14.95 14.60 -9.33
N ALA A 390 -16.12 15.15 -9.63
CA ALA A 390 -17.35 14.39 -9.77
C ALA A 390 -17.48 13.87 -11.20
N VAL A 391 -17.55 12.55 -11.32
CA VAL A 391 -17.67 11.84 -12.58
C VAL A 391 -19.13 11.49 -12.84
N GLU A 392 -19.65 11.89 -14.00
CA GLU A 392 -20.99 11.51 -14.44
C GLU A 392 -20.96 10.17 -15.19
N LEU A 393 -21.85 9.26 -14.78
CA LEU A 393 -22.13 8.00 -15.47
C LEU A 393 -23.39 8.06 -16.33
N SER A 394 -24.29 9.02 -16.10
CA SER A 394 -25.54 9.11 -16.86
C SER A 394 -25.28 9.48 -18.32
N GLY A 395 -25.97 8.81 -19.24
CA GLY A 395 -25.85 9.04 -20.68
C GLY A 395 -24.80 8.19 -21.38
N GLY A 396 -24.00 7.41 -20.65
CA GLY A 396 -23.07 6.43 -21.22
C GLY A 396 -23.77 5.13 -21.64
N THR A 397 -23.17 4.40 -22.58
CA THR A 397 -23.59 3.03 -22.95
C THR A 397 -22.97 2.04 -21.98
N GLU A 398 -23.79 1.24 -21.30
CA GLU A 398 -23.35 0.22 -20.33
C GLU A 398 -22.37 -0.77 -20.96
N VAL A 399 -21.29 -1.06 -20.24
CA VAL A 399 -20.27 -2.07 -20.57
C VAL A 399 -20.14 -3.05 -19.41
N THR A 400 -20.15 -4.35 -19.70
CA THR A 400 -19.82 -5.39 -18.72
C THR A 400 -18.97 -6.46 -19.37
N ALA A 401 -17.78 -6.70 -18.82
CA ALA A 401 -17.01 -7.91 -19.06
C ALA A 401 -17.17 -8.86 -17.88
N TYR A 402 -17.62 -10.08 -18.14
CA TYR A 402 -17.96 -11.05 -17.12
C TYR A 402 -17.39 -12.43 -17.45
N TRP A 403 -16.58 -12.97 -16.54
CA TRP A 403 -16.01 -14.31 -16.59
C TRP A 403 -16.65 -15.18 -15.52
N ARG A 404 -17.42 -16.16 -15.97
CA ARG A 404 -18.15 -17.05 -15.06
C ARG A 404 -17.24 -18.09 -14.38
N LEU A 405 -16.22 -18.58 -15.10
CA LEU A 405 -15.17 -19.48 -14.59
C LEU A 405 -15.66 -20.84 -14.04
N GLU A 406 -16.74 -21.39 -14.60
CA GLU A 406 -17.29 -22.70 -14.19
C GLU A 406 -16.79 -23.89 -15.01
N LYS A 407 -16.27 -23.64 -16.21
CA LYS A 407 -15.93 -24.66 -17.21
C LYS A 407 -14.73 -24.31 -18.09
N ASP A 408 -14.51 -23.03 -18.32
CA ASP A 408 -13.50 -22.43 -19.18
C ASP A 408 -13.30 -20.96 -18.77
N ASP A 409 -12.39 -20.28 -19.47
CA ASP A 409 -12.02 -18.87 -19.37
C ASP A 409 -12.84 -17.97 -20.31
N SER A 410 -13.95 -18.49 -20.85
CA SER A 410 -14.84 -17.71 -21.71
C SER A 410 -15.48 -16.54 -20.95
N TYR A 411 -15.68 -15.44 -21.67
CA TYR A 411 -16.29 -14.23 -21.14
C TYR A 411 -17.53 -13.83 -21.93
N GLU A 412 -18.42 -13.11 -21.24
CA GLU A 412 -19.52 -12.36 -21.82
C GLU A 412 -19.14 -10.88 -21.81
N LEU A 413 -19.21 -10.22 -22.97
CA LEU A 413 -19.01 -8.78 -23.09
C LEU A 413 -20.32 -8.14 -23.57
N THR A 414 -20.81 -7.17 -22.81
CA THR A 414 -21.84 -6.21 -23.27
C THR A 414 -21.20 -4.83 -23.45
N GLY A 415 -21.68 -4.08 -24.44
CA GLY A 415 -21.25 -2.71 -24.71
C GLY A 415 -19.89 -2.56 -25.43
N PRO A 416 -19.50 -1.32 -25.75
CA PRO A 416 -18.31 -1.02 -26.54
C PRO A 416 -17.02 -1.00 -25.70
N ALA A 417 -16.34 -2.14 -25.62
CA ALA A 417 -14.98 -2.27 -25.07
C ALA A 417 -14.26 -3.45 -25.74
N THR A 418 -12.95 -3.59 -25.50
CA THR A 418 -12.20 -4.80 -25.87
C THR A 418 -11.74 -5.52 -24.61
N VAL A 419 -12.09 -6.79 -24.46
CA VAL A 419 -11.66 -7.59 -23.31
C VAL A 419 -10.18 -7.96 -23.44
N ILE A 420 -9.41 -7.78 -22.37
CA ILE A 420 -8.10 -8.42 -22.20
C ILE A 420 -8.36 -9.82 -21.66
N PRO A 421 -8.06 -10.89 -22.42
CA PRO A 421 -8.32 -12.26 -21.99
C PRO A 421 -7.60 -12.60 -20.70
N GLU A 422 -8.09 -13.63 -20.02
CA GLU A 422 -7.44 -14.15 -18.82
C GLU A 422 -6.00 -14.59 -19.13
N LYS A 423 -5.06 -14.23 -18.23
CA LYS A 423 -3.65 -14.63 -18.30
C LYS A 423 -3.17 -15.10 -16.93
N TRP A 424 -2.24 -16.07 -16.92
CA TRP A 424 -1.53 -16.51 -15.73
C TRP A 424 -0.03 -16.24 -15.85
N GLU A 425 0.59 -15.90 -14.74
CA GLU A 425 2.05 -15.85 -14.58
C GLU A 425 2.41 -16.67 -13.34
N GLY A 426 3.38 -17.58 -13.44
CA GLY A 426 3.76 -18.47 -12.33
C GLY A 426 2.66 -19.44 -11.84
N MET A 427 1.52 -19.50 -12.54
CA MET A 427 0.33 -20.28 -12.20
C MET A 427 -0.31 -20.92 -13.44
N TYR A 428 -1.24 -21.84 -13.21
CA TYR A 428 -2.07 -22.45 -14.24
C TYR A 428 -3.43 -22.90 -13.67
N VAL A 429 -4.41 -23.10 -14.56
CA VAL A 429 -5.70 -23.73 -14.18
C VAL A 429 -5.50 -25.22 -13.98
N GLN A 430 -5.65 -25.70 -12.75
CA GLN A 430 -5.61 -27.13 -12.45
C GLN A 430 -6.85 -27.84 -13.03
N ARG A 431 -8.04 -27.28 -12.77
CA ARG A 431 -9.33 -27.82 -13.23
C ARG A 431 -10.49 -26.88 -12.90
N TYR A 432 -11.63 -27.14 -13.53
CA TYR A 432 -12.92 -26.55 -13.17
C TYR A 432 -13.73 -27.51 -12.29
N SER A 433 -13.88 -27.18 -11.01
CA SER A 433 -14.54 -28.02 -10.01
C SER A 433 -15.01 -27.16 -8.85
N ASN A 434 -16.01 -27.63 -8.11
CA ASN A 434 -16.37 -26.98 -6.84
C ASN A 434 -15.17 -27.02 -5.88
N PRO A 435 -14.96 -25.99 -5.05
CA PRO A 435 -13.83 -25.96 -4.12
C PRO A 435 -13.86 -27.17 -3.18
N ASN A 436 -15.00 -27.40 -2.52
CA ASN A 436 -15.24 -28.49 -1.61
C ASN A 436 -16.74 -28.82 -1.48
N ALA A 437 -17.08 -30.01 -0.97
CA ALA A 437 -18.45 -30.38 -0.62
C ALA A 437 -19.08 -29.47 0.45
N ASN A 438 -18.26 -28.86 1.31
CA ASN A 438 -18.69 -27.96 2.38
C ASN A 438 -18.51 -26.47 2.03
N THR A 439 -18.44 -26.12 0.74
CA THR A 439 -18.21 -24.72 0.33
C THR A 439 -19.36 -23.83 0.79
N VAL A 440 -19.05 -22.77 1.54
CA VAL A 440 -20.04 -21.76 1.93
C VAL A 440 -19.95 -20.59 0.95
N TRP A 441 -21.06 -20.24 0.31
CA TRP A 441 -21.16 -19.07 -0.57
C TRP A 441 -21.72 -17.86 0.19
N PRO A 442 -21.37 -16.61 -0.20
CA PRO A 442 -21.95 -15.42 0.39
C PRO A 442 -23.47 -15.43 0.34
N GLU A 443 -24.08 -14.86 1.37
CA GLU A 443 -25.54 -14.76 1.49
C GLU A 443 -26.12 -13.98 0.31
N GLY A 444 -27.28 -14.40 -0.19
CA GLY A 444 -27.96 -13.74 -1.32
C GLY A 444 -27.54 -14.24 -2.71
N THR A 445 -26.40 -14.93 -2.86
CA THR A 445 -25.98 -15.53 -4.14
C THR A 445 -26.91 -16.62 -4.65
N ARG A 446 -27.55 -17.36 -3.72
CA ARG A 446 -28.31 -18.61 -3.99
C ARG A 446 -27.46 -19.71 -4.65
N PHE A 447 -26.14 -19.60 -4.60
CA PHE A 447 -25.24 -20.61 -5.14
C PHE A 447 -25.13 -21.82 -4.21
N GLU A 448 -25.12 -23.01 -4.80
CA GLU A 448 -25.01 -24.27 -4.08
C GLU A 448 -23.54 -24.73 -3.95
N THR A 449 -23.26 -25.62 -3.01
CA THR A 449 -21.93 -26.21 -2.78
C THR A 449 -21.37 -26.97 -3.99
N THR A 450 -22.24 -27.33 -4.93
CA THR A 450 -21.94 -28.05 -6.19
C THR A 450 -21.45 -27.12 -7.30
N ARG A 451 -21.61 -25.79 -7.15
CA ARG A 451 -21.17 -24.80 -8.14
C ARG A 451 -19.67 -24.92 -8.36
N LYS A 452 -19.28 -25.02 -9.64
CA LYS A 452 -17.88 -25.11 -10.04
C LYS A 452 -17.21 -23.75 -10.00
N THR A 453 -15.90 -23.79 -9.85
CA THR A 453 -15.01 -22.63 -9.85
C THR A 453 -13.77 -22.98 -10.66
N GLN A 454 -13.02 -21.98 -11.10
CA GLN A 454 -11.71 -22.19 -11.66
C GLN A 454 -10.73 -22.39 -10.52
N ARG A 455 -10.14 -23.58 -10.43
CA ARG A 455 -9.14 -23.91 -9.42
C ARG A 455 -7.75 -23.73 -10.00
N ASN A 456 -7.02 -22.78 -9.45
CA ASN A 456 -5.70 -22.39 -9.88
C ASN A 456 -4.62 -22.94 -8.94
N LEU A 457 -3.49 -23.34 -9.52
CA LEU A 457 -2.32 -23.82 -8.80
C LEU A 457 -1.05 -23.16 -9.34
N ILE A 458 0.00 -23.15 -8.53
CA ILE A 458 1.30 -22.62 -8.94
C ILE A 458 2.06 -23.64 -9.80
N ASN A 459 2.96 -23.15 -10.64
CA ASN A 459 3.89 -24.03 -11.36
C ASN A 459 4.74 -24.84 -10.37
N GLY A 460 4.80 -26.16 -10.55
CA GLY A 460 5.51 -27.07 -9.65
C GLY A 460 4.65 -27.67 -8.52
N ASP A 461 3.36 -27.33 -8.46
CA ASP A 461 2.31 -28.00 -7.67
C ASP A 461 2.46 -27.96 -6.13
N ALA A 462 3.52 -27.33 -5.61
CA ALA A 462 3.85 -27.28 -4.20
C ALA A 462 4.15 -25.85 -3.75
N TRP A 463 3.27 -25.29 -2.92
CA TRP A 463 3.47 -23.99 -2.29
C TRP A 463 4.71 -24.04 -1.39
N PRO A 464 5.69 -23.13 -1.56
CA PRO A 464 6.93 -23.15 -0.80
C PRO A 464 6.73 -22.59 0.61
N ALA A 465 7.60 -22.99 1.54
CA ALA A 465 7.66 -22.37 2.86
C ALA A 465 8.30 -20.98 2.80
N GLY A 466 7.97 -20.12 3.77
CA GLY A 466 8.62 -18.82 3.94
C GLY A 466 8.03 -17.68 3.11
N GLU A 467 6.99 -17.93 2.32
CA GLU A 467 6.19 -16.86 1.71
C GLU A 467 5.38 -16.17 2.82
N ILE A 468 5.72 -14.92 3.10
CA ILE A 468 4.99 -14.10 4.07
C ILE A 468 4.13 -13.02 3.42
N ASP A 469 4.25 -12.86 2.10
CA ASP A 469 3.57 -11.85 1.28
C ASP A 469 3.45 -12.36 -0.18
N GLU A 470 2.78 -11.58 -1.03
CA GLU A 470 2.65 -11.81 -2.46
C GLU A 470 3.99 -12.03 -3.18
N VAL A 471 3.95 -12.88 -4.21
CA VAL A 471 5.07 -13.07 -5.14
C VAL A 471 4.73 -12.33 -6.42
N SER A 472 5.44 -11.24 -6.69
CA SER A 472 5.15 -10.32 -7.82
C SER A 472 5.11 -10.98 -9.21
N THR A 473 5.73 -12.15 -9.38
CA THR A 473 5.72 -12.94 -10.63
C THR A 473 4.70 -14.08 -10.59
N ARG A 474 3.71 -14.03 -9.70
CA ARG A 474 2.70 -15.06 -9.55
C ARG A 474 1.31 -14.47 -9.43
N TYR A 475 0.57 -14.48 -10.54
CA TYR A 475 -0.75 -13.88 -10.58
C TYR A 475 -1.67 -14.44 -11.66
N ILE A 476 -2.94 -14.11 -11.51
CA ILE A 476 -4.01 -14.30 -12.51
C ILE A 476 -4.50 -12.91 -12.91
N GLU A 477 -4.54 -12.61 -14.20
CA GLU A 477 -4.88 -11.29 -14.75
C GLU A 477 -6.15 -11.36 -15.61
N PHE A 478 -6.99 -10.33 -15.48
CA PHE A 478 -8.13 -10.03 -16.35
C PHE A 478 -8.06 -8.55 -16.74
N GLY A 479 -8.76 -8.12 -17.78
CA GLY A 479 -8.82 -6.70 -18.05
C GLY A 479 -9.79 -6.27 -19.14
N LEU A 480 -9.82 -4.96 -19.36
CA LEU A 480 -10.71 -4.31 -20.29
C LEU A 480 -10.02 -3.08 -20.87
N THR A 481 -10.18 -2.87 -22.17
CA THR A 481 -9.59 -1.76 -22.94
C THR A 481 -10.71 -0.89 -23.52
N ALA A 482 -10.58 0.42 -23.39
CA ALA A 482 -11.49 1.39 -23.99
C ALA A 482 -11.38 1.36 -25.52
N MET A 483 -12.51 1.48 -26.22
CA MET A 483 -12.53 1.57 -27.68
C MET A 483 -11.91 2.90 -28.15
N PRO A 484 -11.27 2.94 -29.34
CA PRO A 484 -10.79 4.19 -29.91
C PRO A 484 -11.89 5.27 -29.97
N GLU A 485 -11.50 6.52 -29.72
CA GLU A 485 -12.40 7.69 -29.74
C GLU A 485 -13.56 7.63 -28.72
N THR A 486 -13.46 6.76 -27.70
CA THR A 486 -14.40 6.72 -26.59
C THR A 486 -13.69 6.96 -25.26
N THR A 487 -14.47 7.29 -24.23
CA THR A 487 -14.02 7.27 -22.85
C THR A 487 -14.82 6.21 -22.10
N LEU A 488 -14.15 5.19 -21.57
CA LEU A 488 -14.74 4.12 -20.77
C LEU A 488 -14.53 4.41 -19.28
N LYS A 489 -15.62 4.48 -18.52
CA LYS A 489 -15.60 4.73 -17.08
C LYS A 489 -15.98 3.47 -16.31
N ILE A 490 -15.12 2.95 -15.43
CA ILE A 490 -15.35 1.69 -14.69
C ILE A 490 -15.81 1.99 -13.28
N ASP A 491 -17.01 1.53 -12.92
CA ASP A 491 -17.66 1.76 -11.61
C ASP A 491 -17.84 0.50 -10.78
N GLU A 492 -17.50 -0.67 -11.31
CA GLU A 492 -17.52 -1.90 -10.54
C GLU A 492 -16.43 -2.87 -10.98
N ILE A 493 -15.66 -3.37 -10.01
CA ILE A 493 -14.92 -4.62 -10.12
C ILE A 493 -15.44 -5.54 -9.03
N SER A 494 -15.91 -6.73 -9.41
CA SER A 494 -16.40 -7.73 -8.46
C SER A 494 -15.97 -9.14 -8.83
N TYR A 495 -15.87 -10.01 -7.84
CA TYR A 495 -15.42 -11.39 -7.98
C TYR A 495 -15.74 -12.22 -6.73
N TYR A 496 -15.74 -13.54 -6.87
CA TYR A 496 -15.70 -14.46 -5.74
C TYR A 496 -14.40 -15.27 -5.73
N MET A 497 -13.84 -15.47 -4.54
CA MET A 497 -12.61 -16.23 -4.38
C MET A 497 -12.53 -17.01 -3.07
N CYS A 498 -11.78 -18.12 -3.06
CA CYS A 498 -11.50 -18.86 -1.84
C CYS A 498 -10.19 -19.65 -1.89
N GLY A 499 -9.61 -19.94 -0.73
CA GLY A 499 -8.60 -20.99 -0.59
C GLY A 499 -9.25 -22.36 -0.45
N CYS A 500 -8.87 -23.32 -1.27
CA CYS A 500 -9.36 -24.69 -1.19
C CYS A 500 -8.32 -25.63 -0.56
N GLY A 501 -8.77 -26.43 0.41
CA GLY A 501 -7.99 -27.53 1.01
C GLY A 501 -7.13 -27.15 2.22
N GLY A 502 -7.19 -25.90 2.71
CA GLY A 502 -6.47 -25.45 3.90
C GLY A 502 -6.69 -23.95 4.19
N ASN A 503 -6.39 -23.52 5.42
CA ASN A 503 -6.60 -22.14 5.89
C ASN A 503 -5.40 -21.21 5.62
N GLY A 504 -4.35 -21.73 4.99
CA GLY A 504 -3.11 -20.98 4.75
C GLY A 504 -3.12 -20.16 3.45
N MET A 505 -4.18 -20.23 2.64
CA MET A 505 -4.25 -19.43 1.41
C MET A 505 -4.37 -17.96 1.77
N CYS A 506 -3.60 -17.15 1.07
CA CYS A 506 -3.55 -15.71 1.20
C CYS A 506 -3.71 -15.08 -0.19
N VAL A 507 -4.14 -13.82 -0.26
CA VAL A 507 -4.26 -13.11 -1.54
C VAL A 507 -4.18 -11.60 -1.36
N HIS A 508 -3.50 -10.95 -2.29
CA HIS A 508 -3.69 -9.54 -2.60
C HIS A 508 -4.35 -9.40 -3.97
N VAL A 509 -5.29 -8.47 -4.10
CA VAL A 509 -5.95 -8.16 -5.36
C VAL A 509 -5.73 -6.70 -5.68
N TYR A 510 -5.20 -6.45 -6.86
CA TYR A 510 -4.89 -5.10 -7.34
C TYR A 510 -5.56 -4.85 -8.68
N TYR A 511 -5.87 -3.59 -8.99
CA TYR A 511 -5.98 -3.17 -10.38
C TYR A 511 -4.89 -2.16 -10.74
N SER A 512 -4.61 -1.98 -12.02
CA SER A 512 -3.79 -0.89 -12.54
C SER A 512 -4.31 -0.45 -13.89
N THR A 513 -4.14 0.83 -14.20
CA THR A 513 -4.38 1.39 -15.54
C THR A 513 -3.10 1.43 -16.39
N ASP A 514 -1.95 1.10 -15.80
CA ASP A 514 -0.69 1.04 -16.52
C ASP A 514 -0.51 -0.34 -17.16
N ASP A 515 -0.08 -0.36 -18.42
CA ASP A 515 0.09 -1.61 -19.16
C ASP A 515 1.14 -2.56 -18.55
N ASP A 516 2.15 -2.00 -17.90
CA ASP A 516 3.20 -2.74 -17.19
C ASP A 516 2.84 -3.03 -15.72
N PHE A 517 1.71 -2.51 -15.24
CA PHE A 517 1.24 -2.62 -13.86
C PHE A 517 2.15 -1.93 -12.83
N ALA A 518 2.86 -0.87 -13.22
CA ALA A 518 3.81 -0.17 -12.35
C ALA A 518 3.17 0.53 -11.14
N ASN A 519 1.94 1.06 -11.29
CA ASN A 519 1.21 1.72 -10.21
C ASN A 519 -0.08 0.96 -9.86
N PRO A 520 0.02 -0.15 -9.11
CA PRO A 520 -1.15 -0.94 -8.73
C PRO A 520 -1.90 -0.34 -7.53
N GLN A 521 -3.22 -0.42 -7.58
CA GLN A 521 -4.15 -0.04 -6.51
C GLN A 521 -4.65 -1.30 -5.80
N LEU A 522 -4.31 -1.46 -4.52
CA LEU A 522 -4.78 -2.59 -3.70
C LEU A 522 -6.27 -2.43 -3.42
N ILE A 523 -7.09 -3.37 -3.88
CA ILE A 523 -8.55 -3.35 -3.66
C ILE A 523 -9.03 -4.41 -2.67
N TYR A 524 -8.20 -5.41 -2.40
CA TYR A 524 -8.50 -6.42 -1.40
C TYR A 524 -7.24 -7.13 -0.92
N SER A 525 -7.14 -7.42 0.38
CA SER A 525 -6.12 -8.30 0.94
C SER A 525 -6.69 -9.25 1.99
N LYS A 526 -6.15 -10.48 2.03
CA LYS A 526 -6.43 -11.44 3.10
C LYS A 526 -5.22 -12.33 3.34
N GLU A 527 -4.63 -12.26 4.53
CA GLU A 527 -3.48 -13.07 4.93
C GLU A 527 -3.83 -14.50 5.39
N LYS A 528 -5.12 -14.79 5.67
CA LYS A 528 -5.61 -16.12 6.02
C LYS A 528 -7.05 -16.28 5.57
N MET A 529 -7.24 -16.88 4.39
CA MET A 529 -8.57 -17.21 3.88
C MET A 529 -9.10 -18.46 4.59
N PRO A 530 -10.31 -18.42 5.18
CA PRO A 530 -10.93 -19.62 5.73
C PRO A 530 -11.15 -20.66 4.62
N ALA A 531 -10.74 -21.90 4.88
CA ALA A 531 -10.76 -22.96 3.88
C ALA A 531 -12.17 -23.20 3.36
N ASN A 532 -12.32 -23.14 2.03
CA ASN A 532 -13.55 -23.39 1.29
C ASN A 532 -14.70 -22.42 1.61
N ASN A 533 -14.45 -21.32 2.34
CA ASN A 533 -15.41 -20.24 2.44
C ASN A 533 -15.19 -19.29 1.28
N MET A 534 -16.19 -19.15 0.43
CA MET A 534 -16.16 -18.23 -0.67
C MET A 534 -16.34 -16.81 -0.14
N LEU A 535 -15.38 -15.95 -0.50
CA LEU A 535 -15.36 -14.53 -0.14
C LEU A 535 -15.75 -13.74 -1.39
N ASP A 536 -16.62 -12.77 -1.23
CA ASP A 536 -16.86 -11.74 -2.24
C ASP A 536 -15.83 -10.63 -2.12
N GLY A 537 -15.30 -10.21 -3.26
CA GLY A 537 -14.63 -8.93 -3.40
C GLY A 537 -15.47 -8.05 -4.30
N LYS A 538 -15.73 -6.83 -3.85
CA LYS A 538 -16.41 -5.80 -4.64
C LYS A 538 -15.81 -4.44 -4.31
N VAL A 539 -15.47 -3.69 -5.34
CA VAL A 539 -15.04 -2.30 -5.25
C VAL A 539 -15.77 -1.49 -6.31
N THR A 540 -16.02 -0.23 -6.00
CA THR A 540 -16.51 0.78 -6.95
C THR A 540 -15.35 1.72 -7.24
N PRO A 541 -14.43 1.33 -8.14
CA PRO A 541 -13.30 2.18 -8.47
C PRO A 541 -13.82 3.36 -9.29
N VAL A 542 -13.00 4.40 -9.42
CA VAL A 542 -13.33 5.55 -10.27
C VAL A 542 -12.21 5.64 -11.27
N ILE A 543 -12.40 4.96 -12.39
CA ILE A 543 -11.41 4.83 -13.46
C ILE A 543 -12.03 5.44 -14.71
N SER A 544 -11.29 6.32 -15.39
CA SER A 544 -11.62 6.85 -16.70
C SER A 544 -10.51 6.48 -17.68
N LEU A 545 -10.86 5.74 -18.73
CA LEU A 545 -9.96 5.24 -19.75
C LEU A 545 -10.32 5.87 -21.09
N ASP A 546 -9.42 6.68 -21.64
CA ASP A 546 -9.52 7.12 -23.03
C ASP A 546 -9.19 5.99 -24.00
N GLY A 547 -9.67 6.10 -25.24
CA GLY A 547 -9.53 5.03 -26.23
C GLY A 547 -8.12 4.46 -26.36
N GLY A 548 -8.01 3.14 -26.22
CA GLY A 548 -6.75 2.40 -26.21
C GLY A 548 -6.15 2.18 -24.81
N GLN A 549 -6.57 2.94 -23.80
CA GLN A 549 -6.16 2.68 -22.41
C GLN A 549 -6.91 1.49 -21.82
N SER A 550 -6.27 0.84 -20.85
CA SER A 550 -6.77 -0.40 -20.26
C SER A 550 -6.83 -0.33 -18.74
N VAL A 551 -7.73 -1.11 -18.15
CA VAL A 551 -7.65 -1.53 -16.76
C VAL A 551 -7.28 -3.01 -16.71
N ARG A 552 -6.33 -3.36 -15.86
CA ARG A 552 -5.92 -4.73 -15.56
C ARG A 552 -6.21 -5.04 -14.11
N LEU A 553 -6.82 -6.19 -13.84
CA LEU A 553 -7.10 -6.74 -12.52
C LEU A 553 -6.19 -7.94 -12.29
N ARG A 554 -5.42 -7.96 -11.20
CA ARG A 554 -4.54 -9.08 -10.84
C ARG A 554 -4.82 -9.63 -9.45
N PHE A 555 -4.83 -10.95 -9.36
CA PHE A 555 -4.90 -11.71 -8.11
C PHE A 555 -3.52 -12.34 -7.83
N TYR A 556 -2.96 -12.05 -6.66
CA TYR A 556 -1.64 -12.55 -6.22
C TYR A 556 -1.78 -13.50 -5.02
N PRO A 557 -2.05 -14.80 -5.25
CA PRO A 557 -2.17 -15.74 -4.16
C PRO A 557 -0.79 -16.22 -3.68
N TRP A 558 -0.70 -16.49 -2.37
CA TRP A 558 0.40 -17.21 -1.75
C TRP A 558 -0.10 -18.11 -0.63
N TYR A 559 0.77 -18.96 -0.09
CA TYR A 559 0.40 -19.84 1.01
C TYR A 559 1.28 -19.61 2.23
N ASN A 560 0.65 -19.46 3.38
CA ASN A 560 1.30 -19.34 4.68
C ASN A 560 1.84 -20.71 5.12
N GLY A 561 3.04 -21.04 4.64
CA GLY A 561 3.77 -22.29 4.90
C GLY A 561 3.89 -23.20 3.68
N ALA A 562 4.63 -24.30 3.83
CA ALA A 562 4.73 -25.30 2.75
C ALA A 562 3.45 -26.13 2.64
N ALA A 563 2.90 -26.29 1.44
CA ALA A 563 1.70 -27.10 1.22
C ALA A 563 1.58 -27.68 -0.19
N THR A 564 0.97 -28.85 -0.30
CA THR A 564 0.61 -29.47 -1.58
C THR A 564 -0.90 -29.68 -1.67
N GLY A 565 -1.42 -29.73 -2.90
CA GLY A 565 -2.85 -30.00 -3.17
C GLY A 565 -3.81 -28.88 -2.73
N LYS A 566 -3.30 -27.68 -2.44
CA LYS A 566 -4.10 -26.49 -2.10
C LYS A 566 -4.26 -25.63 -3.33
N THR A 567 -5.45 -25.14 -3.62
CA THR A 567 -5.70 -24.33 -4.83
C THR A 567 -6.36 -23.01 -4.46
N PHE A 568 -6.05 -21.96 -5.22
CA PHE A 568 -6.78 -20.71 -5.19
C PHE A 568 -7.96 -20.80 -6.16
N CYS A 569 -9.19 -20.56 -5.69
CA CYS A 569 -10.38 -20.69 -6.52
C CYS A 569 -10.92 -19.30 -6.88
N LEU A 570 -11.30 -19.11 -8.14
CA LEU A 570 -11.96 -17.91 -8.66
C LEU A 570 -13.32 -18.25 -9.29
N SER A 571 -14.27 -17.31 -9.19
CA SER A 571 -15.60 -17.40 -9.80
C SER A 571 -16.15 -16.00 -10.06
N ASP A 572 -16.95 -15.86 -11.13
CA ASP A 572 -17.75 -14.65 -11.41
C ASP A 572 -16.96 -13.33 -11.37
N VAL A 573 -15.80 -13.28 -12.03
CA VAL A 573 -15.05 -12.02 -12.17
C VAL A 573 -15.81 -11.09 -13.10
N LYS A 574 -16.01 -9.83 -12.68
CA LYS A 574 -16.78 -8.82 -13.42
C LYS A 574 -16.04 -7.49 -13.38
N ILE A 575 -15.97 -6.84 -14.54
CA ILE A 575 -15.58 -5.44 -14.71
C ILE A 575 -16.76 -4.76 -15.41
N HIS A 576 -17.36 -3.76 -14.77
CA HIS A 576 -18.52 -3.03 -15.28
C HIS A 576 -18.27 -1.52 -15.27
N GLY A 577 -18.90 -0.86 -16.24
CA GLY A 577 -18.73 0.56 -16.48
C GLY A 577 -19.66 1.10 -17.56
N TYR A 578 -19.35 2.31 -18.03
CA TYR A 578 -20.11 3.02 -19.05
C TYR A 578 -19.16 3.69 -20.05
N THR A 579 -19.47 3.58 -21.34
CA THR A 579 -18.70 4.21 -22.41
C THR A 579 -19.40 5.44 -22.97
N PHE A 580 -18.62 6.48 -23.23
CA PHE A 580 -19.05 7.77 -23.76
C PHE A 580 -18.38 8.04 -25.10
N ALA A 581 -19.14 8.62 -26.02
CA ALA A 581 -18.67 9.07 -27.32
C ALA A 581 -17.79 10.31 -27.21
N GLY A 582 -16.61 10.31 -27.87
CA GLY A 582 -15.85 11.53 -28.12
C GLY A 582 -16.45 12.39 -29.23
N ASP A 583 -16.06 13.67 -29.30
CA ASP A 583 -16.60 14.70 -30.22
C ASP A 583 -16.55 14.34 -31.72
N ASN A 584 -15.68 13.41 -32.12
CA ASN A 584 -15.54 12.91 -33.50
C ASN A 584 -15.82 11.40 -33.64
N SER A 585 -16.34 10.75 -32.60
CA SER A 585 -16.45 9.29 -32.59
C SER A 585 -17.44 8.75 -33.64
N SER A 586 -17.03 7.71 -34.34
CA SER A 586 -17.92 6.88 -35.15
C SER A 586 -18.87 6.01 -34.31
N LEU A 587 -19.22 6.41 -33.08
CA LEU A 587 -20.32 5.81 -32.30
C LEU A 587 -21.69 6.05 -32.95
N THR A 588 -21.72 6.67 -34.12
CA THR A 588 -22.75 6.48 -35.15
C THR A 588 -22.63 5.15 -35.90
N SER A 589 -22.53 4.00 -35.21
CA SER A 589 -22.91 2.68 -35.78
C SER A 589 -22.89 1.52 -34.78
N VAL A 590 -23.40 1.70 -33.56
CA VAL A 590 -24.17 0.60 -32.94
C VAL A 590 -25.58 1.15 -32.77
N ILE A 591 -26.29 1.13 -33.89
CA ILE A 591 -27.68 1.51 -33.97
C ILE A 591 -28.40 0.73 -32.88
N SER A 592 -29.15 1.45 -32.04
CA SER A 592 -30.32 0.90 -31.39
C SER A 592 -31.22 0.34 -32.49
N GLU A 593 -30.97 -0.87 -32.95
CA GLU A 593 -31.94 -1.52 -33.81
C GLU A 593 -33.15 -1.76 -32.94
N THR A 594 -34.25 -1.09 -33.23
CA THR A 594 -35.54 -1.51 -32.72
C THR A 594 -35.66 -2.99 -33.04
N PRO A 595 -35.88 -3.86 -32.03
CA PRO A 595 -36.04 -5.28 -32.27
C PRO A 595 -37.09 -5.49 -33.37
N ALA A 596 -36.77 -6.30 -34.38
CA ALA A 596 -37.76 -6.72 -35.38
C ALA A 596 -38.88 -7.54 -34.72
N GLU A 597 -38.54 -8.28 -33.66
CA GLU A 597 -39.50 -8.98 -32.81
C GLU A 597 -39.03 -8.99 -31.35
N THR A 598 -39.88 -8.55 -30.42
CA THR A 598 -39.69 -8.74 -28.98
C THR A 598 -40.65 -9.81 -28.48
N THR A 599 -40.12 -10.86 -27.86
CA THR A 599 -40.92 -11.93 -27.24
C THR A 599 -40.68 -11.98 -25.73
N TYR A 600 -41.76 -12.15 -24.97
CA TYR A 600 -41.70 -12.26 -23.51
C TYR A 600 -41.88 -13.71 -23.10
N TYR A 601 -41.11 -14.13 -22.10
CA TYR A 601 -41.22 -15.43 -21.48
C TYR A 601 -41.36 -15.28 -19.96
N THR A 602 -42.18 -16.13 -19.34
CA THR A 602 -42.14 -16.28 -17.89
C THR A 602 -40.78 -16.83 -17.45
N VAL A 603 -40.46 -16.71 -16.16
CA VAL A 603 -39.24 -17.32 -15.60
C VAL A 603 -39.19 -18.85 -15.75
N GLN A 604 -40.32 -19.50 -16.06
CA GLN A 604 -40.39 -20.93 -16.40
C GLN A 604 -40.28 -21.22 -17.91
N GLY A 605 -40.04 -20.20 -18.75
CA GLY A 605 -39.82 -20.35 -20.19
C GLY A 605 -41.10 -20.43 -21.03
N ILE A 606 -42.25 -20.00 -20.51
CA ILE A 606 -43.52 -19.98 -21.26
C ILE A 606 -43.67 -18.63 -21.99
N ARG A 607 -43.90 -18.65 -23.30
CA ARG A 607 -44.12 -17.42 -24.12
C ARG A 607 -45.40 -16.70 -23.68
N VAL A 608 -45.35 -15.37 -23.58
CA VAL A 608 -46.46 -14.49 -23.23
C VAL A 608 -46.51 -13.34 -24.23
N ASP A 609 -47.68 -13.10 -24.83
CA ASP A 609 -47.81 -12.05 -25.87
C ASP A 609 -48.14 -10.67 -25.29
N ASN A 610 -48.73 -10.62 -24.08
CA ASN A 610 -49.06 -9.37 -23.37
C ASN A 610 -48.62 -9.49 -21.89
N PRO A 611 -47.40 -9.07 -21.53
CA PRO A 611 -46.93 -9.12 -20.15
C PRO A 611 -47.76 -8.18 -19.25
N THR A 612 -48.04 -8.62 -18.03
CA THR A 612 -48.66 -7.83 -16.94
C THR A 612 -47.61 -7.61 -15.84
N ASP A 613 -47.98 -7.08 -14.67
CA ASP A 613 -47.04 -6.93 -13.56
C ASP A 613 -46.30 -8.24 -13.22
N GLY A 614 -44.95 -8.23 -13.32
CA GLY A 614 -44.15 -9.43 -13.08
C GLY A 614 -42.72 -9.39 -13.64
N LEU A 615 -41.93 -10.42 -13.34
CA LEU A 615 -40.58 -10.60 -13.88
C LEU A 615 -40.63 -11.50 -15.13
N TYR A 616 -40.07 -11.01 -16.23
CA TYR A 616 -40.04 -11.69 -17.52
C TYR A 616 -38.61 -11.80 -18.06
N ILE A 617 -38.40 -12.84 -18.85
CA ILE A 617 -37.25 -12.96 -19.74
C ILE A 617 -37.69 -12.40 -21.09
N VAL A 618 -37.05 -11.33 -21.53
CA VAL A 618 -37.33 -10.66 -22.80
C VAL A 618 -36.28 -11.11 -23.81
N ARG A 619 -36.74 -11.61 -24.95
CA ARG A 619 -35.89 -11.95 -26.09
C ARG A 619 -36.17 -10.98 -27.22
N ASP A 620 -35.18 -10.16 -27.52
CA ASP A 620 -35.19 -9.20 -28.62
C ASP A 620 -34.48 -9.84 -29.82
N THR A 621 -35.17 -9.93 -30.96
CA THR A 621 -34.65 -10.47 -32.22
C THR A 621 -34.52 -9.31 -33.20
N PHE A 622 -33.34 -9.13 -33.77
CA PHE A 622 -33.01 -8.01 -34.65
C PHE A 622 -33.17 -8.38 -36.12
N ALA A 623 -33.13 -7.39 -37.01
CA ALA A 623 -33.39 -7.59 -38.44
C ALA A 623 -32.33 -8.49 -39.11
N ASP A 624 -31.13 -8.56 -38.53
CA ASP A 624 -30.04 -9.43 -38.94
C ASP A 624 -30.14 -10.88 -38.42
N GLY A 625 -31.19 -11.18 -37.62
CA GLY A 625 -31.43 -12.50 -37.03
C GLY A 625 -30.65 -12.76 -35.74
N SER A 626 -29.87 -11.79 -35.24
CA SER A 626 -29.24 -11.88 -33.93
C SER A 626 -30.29 -11.79 -32.81
N THR A 627 -30.00 -12.35 -31.64
CA THR A 627 -30.92 -12.32 -30.50
C THR A 627 -30.23 -11.89 -29.22
N GLN A 628 -30.82 -10.93 -28.50
CA GLN A 628 -30.42 -10.51 -27.16
C GLN A 628 -31.46 -10.98 -26.15
N THR A 629 -31.01 -11.42 -24.97
CA THR A 629 -31.91 -11.81 -23.87
C THR A 629 -31.63 -10.95 -22.64
N ARG A 630 -32.68 -10.37 -22.05
CA ARG A 630 -32.59 -9.55 -20.84
C ARG A 630 -33.71 -9.88 -19.86
N LYS A 631 -33.49 -9.63 -18.56
CA LYS A 631 -34.54 -9.73 -17.55
C LYS A 631 -35.23 -8.37 -17.41
N MET A 632 -36.55 -8.35 -17.40
CA MET A 632 -37.33 -7.11 -17.25
C MET A 632 -38.42 -7.31 -16.22
N ILE A 633 -38.57 -6.35 -15.31
CA ILE A 633 -39.72 -6.27 -14.43
C ILE A 633 -40.74 -5.37 -15.12
N TYR A 634 -41.87 -5.94 -15.51
CA TYR A 634 -43.01 -5.21 -16.04
C TYR A 634 -43.84 -4.71 -14.85
N ARG A 635 -44.20 -3.43 -14.85
CA ARG A 635 -45.13 -2.79 -13.90
C ARG A 635 -46.00 -1.85 -14.73
N ASN A 636 -47.30 -2.12 -14.79
CA ASN A 636 -48.28 -1.26 -15.45
C ASN A 636 -48.49 0.06 -14.70
#